data_AF-A0A7C1L3M7-F1
#
_entry.id   AF-A0A7C1L3M7-F1
#
_cell.length_a   1.000
_cell.length_b   1.000
_cell.length_c   1.000
_cell.angle_alpha   90.00
_cell.angle_beta   90.00
_cell.angle_gamma   90.00
#
_symmetry.space_group_name_H-M   'P 1'
#
loop_
_entity.id
_entity.type
_entity.pdbx_description
1 polymer ?
#
loop_
_entity_poly.entity_id
_entity_poly.type
_entity_poly.pdbx_seq_one_letter_code
_entity_poly.pdbx_strand_id
1 'polypeptide(L)'
;MFVCNRFDNSLSVIDTDTDKEIAKIPMMREPFAADITRDGRYLFVANHLPTSNQIEEYVIDGGYMDINGYSIDGRYAAKSVVVVVNTETNRLEAIIQLPEGSTSLHGICVSPDSKYVYVTHILARYKKPTRYIERGSINMNALSIIDIVEMKLKSTVILDDIDRGAANPWGVICSDDGEFLYITHAGTHEISIIDRGKLHTKLNNALYSNTTTDITSVVDNTIYDLTFMSGLRQRIRLKGNGPRGIVTADKKIFAAEYFSDSIGIVALDIHGNPIVTSVELGQTNPKTQARKGEMYFNDADLCFQTWQSCASCHPYGRSDALNWDLLNDGVGNPKKTRSMLLSHQTPPAMITGVRPSTEDAVRSGIEHILFQECPESYAVAIDAYLKSLKVVPSPYLVNGKLSRNAKRGRKIFKKSGCNECHPPPLYTDLKKYDVGTGRGNEKNLSFDTPILIEIWRTAPYLYDGRAQSLYEVMTTYNRRDRHGVTSHLNYKELNDLIEFILSL
;
A
#
# COMPACT_ATOMS: atom_id res chain seq x y z
N MET A 1 17.45 -18.73 0.38
CA MET A 1 16.05 -18.24 0.41
C MET A 1 16.05 -16.77 0.84
N PHE A 2 15.18 -15.95 0.24
CA PHE A 2 15.01 -14.53 0.61
C PHE A 2 13.63 -14.35 1.27
N VAL A 3 13.56 -13.55 2.34
CA VAL A 3 12.32 -13.31 3.09
C VAL A 3 12.09 -11.82 3.28
N CYS A 4 10.98 -11.31 2.75
CA CYS A 4 10.54 -9.93 2.93
C CYS A 4 9.94 -9.75 4.33
N ASN A 5 10.68 -9.14 5.25
CA ASN A 5 10.19 -8.80 6.58
C ASN A 5 9.42 -7.49 6.53
N ARG A 6 8.17 -7.57 6.05
CA ARG A 6 7.30 -6.42 5.80
C ARG A 6 7.33 -5.35 6.89
N PHE A 7 7.13 -5.74 8.15
CA PHE A 7 7.01 -4.76 9.24
C PHE A 7 8.32 -4.30 9.84
N ASP A 8 9.41 -5.05 9.63
CA ASP A 8 10.77 -4.65 10.00
C ASP A 8 11.44 -3.77 8.93
N ASN A 9 10.77 -3.56 7.77
CA ASN A 9 11.36 -2.91 6.60
C ASN A 9 12.74 -3.49 6.25
N SER A 10 12.83 -4.82 6.15
CA SER A 10 14.10 -5.50 5.83
C SER A 10 13.88 -6.77 5.00
N LEU A 11 14.96 -7.26 4.41
CA LEU A 11 15.04 -8.52 3.69
C LEU A 11 16.03 -9.44 4.41
N SER A 12 15.58 -10.61 4.84
CA SER A 12 16.47 -11.64 5.38
C SER A 12 16.96 -12.55 4.26
N VAL A 13 18.25 -12.88 4.29
CA VAL A 13 18.89 -13.88 3.44
C VAL A 13 19.16 -15.11 4.30
N ILE A 14 18.49 -16.21 3.97
CA ILE A 14 18.56 -17.47 4.71
C ILE A 14 19.30 -18.49 3.86
N ASP A 15 20.36 -19.04 4.41
CA ASP A 15 21.03 -20.22 3.89
C ASP A 15 20.14 -21.43 4.15
N THR A 16 19.74 -22.13 3.09
CA THR A 16 18.77 -23.25 3.16
C THR A 16 19.41 -24.58 3.53
N ASP A 17 20.73 -24.68 3.55
CA ASP A 17 21.43 -25.88 4.00
C ASP A 17 21.62 -25.88 5.52
N THR A 18 21.75 -24.69 6.11
CA THR A 18 22.02 -24.48 7.53
C THR A 18 20.84 -23.89 8.32
N ASP A 19 19.77 -23.46 7.63
CA ASP A 19 18.61 -22.75 8.17
C ASP A 19 18.98 -21.50 8.98
N LYS A 20 20.06 -20.81 8.59
CA LYS A 20 20.56 -19.61 9.29
C LYS A 20 20.37 -18.36 8.44
N GLU A 21 20.00 -17.27 9.11
CA GLU A 21 20.08 -15.92 8.53
C GLU A 21 21.55 -15.53 8.38
N ILE A 22 22.00 -15.33 7.14
CA ILE A 22 23.38 -14.96 6.79
C ILE A 22 23.53 -13.47 6.48
N ALA A 23 22.43 -12.79 6.15
CA ALA A 23 22.39 -11.34 5.99
C ALA A 23 20.99 -10.80 6.27
N LYS A 24 20.92 -9.56 6.77
CA LYS A 24 19.69 -8.78 6.91
C LYS A 24 19.90 -7.43 6.24
N ILE A 25 19.21 -7.19 5.13
CA ILE A 25 19.40 -6.03 4.27
C ILE A 25 18.26 -5.04 4.56
N PRO A 26 18.52 -3.78 4.95
CA PRO A 26 17.44 -2.83 5.17
C PRO A 26 16.74 -2.49 3.84
N MET A 27 15.42 -2.48 3.87
CA MET A 27 14.55 -2.23 2.73
C MET A 27 13.84 -0.88 2.90
N MET A 28 13.09 -0.51 1.87
CA MET A 28 12.15 0.60 1.95
C MET A 28 10.86 0.12 2.63
N ARG A 29 9.78 0.89 2.49
CA ARG A 29 8.58 0.71 3.28
C ARG A 29 7.80 -0.54 2.90
N GLU A 30 7.65 -1.46 3.86
CA GLU A 30 6.86 -2.68 3.75
C GLU A 30 7.26 -3.55 2.53
N PRO A 31 8.48 -4.13 2.48
CA PRO A 31 8.83 -5.10 1.44
C PRO A 31 7.83 -6.26 1.45
N PHE A 32 7.25 -6.58 0.30
CA PHE A 32 6.06 -7.45 0.25
C PHE A 32 6.20 -8.64 -0.70
N ALA A 33 6.69 -8.39 -1.91
CA ALA A 33 6.94 -9.43 -2.89
C ALA A 33 8.34 -9.26 -3.49
N ALA A 34 8.96 -10.36 -3.90
CA ALA A 34 10.25 -10.33 -4.55
C ALA A 34 10.33 -11.41 -5.63
N ASP A 35 11.11 -11.16 -6.67
CA ASP A 35 11.45 -12.16 -7.69
C ASP A 35 12.88 -11.93 -8.20
N ILE A 36 13.52 -13.00 -8.68
CA ILE A 36 14.96 -13.07 -8.93
C ILE A 36 15.24 -13.35 -10.41
N THR A 37 16.30 -12.74 -10.95
CA THR A 37 16.77 -13.02 -12.31
C THR A 37 17.21 -14.47 -12.47
N ARG A 38 17.12 -15.01 -13.68
CA ARG A 38 17.47 -16.43 -13.96
C ARG A 38 18.93 -16.76 -13.67
N ASP A 39 19.81 -15.79 -13.83
CA ASP A 39 21.23 -15.90 -13.47
C ASP A 39 21.47 -15.78 -11.95
N GLY A 40 20.41 -15.52 -11.18
CA GLY A 40 20.46 -15.36 -9.73
C GLY A 40 21.06 -14.04 -9.26
N ARG A 41 21.54 -13.16 -10.15
CA ARG A 41 22.36 -11.99 -9.78
C ARG A 41 21.57 -10.88 -9.10
N TYR A 42 20.34 -10.63 -9.55
CA TYR A 42 19.53 -9.51 -9.08
C TYR A 42 18.19 -9.99 -8.54
N LEU A 43 17.90 -9.59 -7.30
CA LEU A 43 16.59 -9.75 -6.68
C LEU A 43 15.86 -8.40 -6.72
N PHE A 44 14.67 -8.38 -7.31
CA PHE A 44 13.80 -7.22 -7.33
C PHE A 44 12.76 -7.37 -6.21
N VAL A 45 12.65 -6.35 -5.36
CA VAL A 45 11.78 -6.35 -4.17
C VAL A 45 10.78 -5.21 -4.26
N ALA A 46 9.50 -5.55 -4.35
CA ALA A 46 8.39 -4.61 -4.35
C ALA A 46 8.08 -4.13 -2.93
N ASN A 47 8.16 -2.82 -2.71
CA ASN A 47 7.85 -2.18 -1.43
C ASN A 47 6.42 -1.66 -1.47
N HIS A 48 5.57 -2.20 -0.59
CA HIS A 48 4.11 -2.14 -0.68
C HIS A 48 3.54 -0.72 -0.62
N LEU A 49 4.10 0.14 0.23
CA LEU A 49 3.58 1.47 0.48
C LEU A 49 4.52 2.56 -0.02
N PRO A 50 3.98 3.75 -0.36
CA PRO A 50 4.77 4.90 -0.74
C PRO A 50 5.79 5.29 0.32
N THR A 51 6.94 5.75 -0.16
CA THR A 51 8.02 6.31 0.66
C THR A 51 8.37 7.73 0.21
N SER A 52 9.14 8.45 1.03
CA SER A 52 9.57 9.82 0.76
C SER A 52 10.59 9.91 -0.38
N ASN A 53 10.68 11.08 -1.00
CA ASN A 53 11.55 11.34 -2.16
C ASN A 53 13.06 11.35 -1.83
N GLN A 54 13.44 11.25 -0.55
CA GLN A 54 14.83 11.16 -0.15
C GLN A 54 15.23 9.71 0.12
N ILE A 55 15.96 9.17 -0.83
CA ILE A 55 16.90 8.08 -0.61
C ILE A 55 18.18 8.80 -0.22
N GLU A 56 18.52 8.87 1.07
CA GLU A 56 19.88 9.24 1.43
C GLU A 56 20.81 8.11 0.95
N GLU A 57 21.87 8.52 0.27
CA GLU A 57 22.95 7.67 -0.21
C GLU A 57 23.49 6.83 0.97
N TYR A 58 23.50 5.51 0.81
CA TYR A 58 24.12 4.61 1.76
C TYR A 58 25.62 4.94 1.88
N VAL A 59 26.08 5.16 3.11
CA VAL A 59 27.50 4.96 3.44
C VAL A 59 27.68 3.52 3.89
N ILE A 60 28.56 2.83 3.15
CA ILE A 60 29.18 1.56 3.52
C ILE A 60 29.94 1.75 4.84
N ASP A 61 29.46 1.10 5.91
CA ASP A 61 30.24 0.59 7.08
C ASP A 61 29.38 0.54 8.37
N GLY A 62 28.45 -0.42 8.45
CA GLY A 62 27.92 -0.92 9.73
C GLY A 62 27.06 0.02 10.58
N GLY A 63 26.53 1.11 10.01
CA GLY A 63 25.62 2.04 10.70
C GLY A 63 24.14 1.81 10.38
N TYR A 64 23.27 1.94 11.38
CA TYR A 64 21.81 1.94 11.25
C TYR A 64 21.34 2.99 10.22
N MET A 65 20.41 2.60 9.35
CA MET A 65 19.74 3.55 8.45
C MET A 65 18.44 4.03 9.10
N ASP A 66 18.38 5.34 9.38
CA ASP A 66 17.19 6.07 9.79
C ASP A 66 16.58 6.68 8.53
N ILE A 67 15.48 6.12 8.02
CA ILE A 67 14.82 6.61 6.79
C ILE A 67 13.92 7.80 7.15
N ASN A 68 14.51 8.84 7.76
CA ASN A 68 13.86 10.11 8.05
C ASN A 68 14.05 11.03 6.84
N GLY A 69 13.28 10.80 5.78
CA GLY A 69 13.35 11.63 4.59
C GLY A 69 12.91 13.06 4.89
N TYR A 70 13.82 14.02 4.70
CA TYR A 70 13.49 15.43 4.62
C TYR A 70 12.82 15.74 3.27
N SER A 71 11.98 16.77 3.24
CA SER A 71 11.49 17.39 1.99
C SER A 71 12.01 18.81 1.93
N ILE A 72 12.79 19.15 0.89
CA ILE A 72 13.25 20.54 0.65
C ILE A 72 12.14 21.38 -0.01
N ASP A 73 11.05 20.77 -0.49
CA ASP A 73 10.08 21.45 -1.37
C ASP A 73 8.62 21.41 -0.90
N GLY A 74 8.33 20.87 0.29
CA GLY A 74 6.97 20.83 0.83
C GLY A 74 5.99 19.95 0.03
N ARG A 75 6.49 19.05 -0.82
CA ARG A 75 5.68 18.07 -1.58
C ARG A 75 5.68 16.70 -0.91
N TYR A 76 4.50 16.07 -0.88
CA TYR A 76 4.21 14.80 -0.19
C TYR A 76 4.90 13.60 -0.85
N ALA A 77 5.35 12.66 -0.01
CA ALA A 77 5.74 11.31 -0.39
C ALA A 77 4.56 10.56 -1.03
N ALA A 78 4.65 10.16 -2.29
CA ALA A 78 3.55 9.48 -2.98
C ALA A 78 4.02 8.46 -4.03
N LYS A 79 5.25 7.98 -3.93
CA LYS A 79 5.81 6.98 -4.85
C LYS A 79 6.22 5.74 -4.07
N SER A 80 5.74 4.60 -4.52
CA SER A 80 6.29 3.31 -4.12
C SER A 80 7.51 2.99 -4.98
N VAL A 81 8.33 2.05 -4.52
CA VAL A 81 9.61 1.73 -5.14
C VAL A 81 9.83 0.23 -5.25
N VAL A 82 10.59 -0.15 -6.27
CA VAL A 82 11.21 -1.47 -6.36
C VAL A 82 12.68 -1.33 -5.98
N VAL A 83 13.10 -2.08 -4.97
CA VAL A 83 14.49 -2.16 -4.52
C VAL A 83 15.16 -3.32 -5.26
N VAL A 84 16.33 -3.09 -5.85
CA VAL A 84 17.13 -4.12 -6.51
C VAL A 84 18.30 -4.48 -5.61
N VAL A 85 18.45 -5.76 -5.29
CA VAL A 85 19.54 -6.29 -4.47
C VAL A 85 20.44 -7.15 -5.33
N ASN A 86 21.74 -6.90 -5.27
CA ASN A 86 22.76 -7.78 -5.80
C ASN A 86 22.97 -8.94 -4.82
N THR A 87 22.68 -10.15 -5.27
CA THR A 87 22.62 -11.34 -4.40
C THR A 87 24.00 -11.90 -4.05
N GLU A 88 25.02 -11.66 -4.87
CA GLU A 88 26.39 -12.07 -4.61
C GLU A 88 27.00 -11.25 -3.46
N THR A 89 26.69 -9.95 -3.44
CA THR A 89 27.22 -9.00 -2.46
C THR A 89 26.29 -8.74 -1.28
N ASN A 90 25.02 -9.15 -1.38
CA ASN A 90 23.95 -8.78 -0.44
C ASN A 90 23.83 -7.27 -0.23
N ARG A 91 24.01 -6.49 -1.29
CA ARG A 91 23.95 -5.02 -1.28
C ARG A 91 22.87 -4.50 -2.21
N LEU A 92 22.39 -3.30 -1.88
CA LEU A 92 21.52 -2.53 -2.74
C LEU A 92 22.24 -2.20 -4.05
N GLU A 93 21.63 -2.55 -5.17
CA GLU A 93 22.10 -2.22 -6.52
C GLU A 93 21.41 -0.97 -7.06
N ALA A 94 20.08 -0.88 -6.89
CA ALA A 94 19.28 0.23 -7.40
C ALA A 94 17.98 0.41 -6.62
N ILE A 95 17.41 1.62 -6.69
CA ILE A 95 16.04 1.89 -6.25
C ILE A 95 15.28 2.50 -7.42
N ILE A 96 14.27 1.77 -7.89
CA ILE A 96 13.48 2.13 -9.06
C ILE A 96 12.17 2.74 -8.59
N GLN A 97 12.01 4.04 -8.84
CA GLN A 97 10.79 4.76 -8.50
C GLN A 97 9.68 4.45 -9.50
N LEU A 98 8.48 4.14 -8.98
CA LEU A 98 7.27 4.04 -9.79
C LEU A 98 6.60 5.42 -9.92
N PRO A 99 5.58 5.58 -10.79
CA PRO A 99 4.88 6.85 -10.95
C PRO A 99 4.29 7.36 -9.63
N GLU A 100 4.10 8.68 -9.55
CA GLU A 100 3.43 9.31 -8.41
C GLU A 100 1.98 8.81 -8.29
N GLY A 101 1.57 8.50 -7.06
CA GLY A 101 0.33 7.79 -6.75
C GLY A 101 0.49 6.27 -6.67
N SER A 102 1.64 5.70 -7.00
CA SER A 102 1.87 4.25 -6.86
C SER A 102 1.81 3.81 -5.40
N THR A 103 0.93 2.87 -5.09
CA THR A 103 0.73 2.27 -3.77
C THR A 103 0.23 0.83 -3.90
N SER A 104 0.22 0.08 -2.81
CA SER A 104 -0.22 -1.31 -2.76
C SER A 104 0.46 -2.21 -3.79
N LEU A 105 1.79 -2.15 -3.86
CA LEU A 105 2.55 -3.10 -4.69
C LEU A 105 2.37 -4.49 -4.09
N HIS A 106 1.82 -5.43 -4.87
CA HIS A 106 1.45 -6.76 -4.38
C HIS A 106 2.17 -7.90 -5.10
N GLY A 107 2.34 -7.80 -6.41
CA GLY A 107 2.97 -8.82 -7.23
C GLY A 107 4.16 -8.27 -7.98
N ILE A 108 5.17 -9.13 -8.14
CA ILE A 108 6.34 -8.86 -8.96
C ILE A 108 6.72 -10.15 -9.71
N CYS A 109 7.10 -10.02 -10.96
CA CYS A 109 7.53 -11.15 -11.79
C CYS A 109 8.65 -10.72 -12.75
N VAL A 110 9.77 -11.44 -12.70
CA VAL A 110 10.85 -11.35 -13.68
C VAL A 110 10.49 -12.18 -14.91
N SER A 111 10.65 -11.60 -16.09
CA SER A 111 10.35 -12.29 -17.34
C SER A 111 11.29 -13.48 -17.58
N PRO A 112 10.82 -14.55 -18.24
CA PRO A 112 11.66 -15.67 -18.67
C PRO A 112 12.95 -15.24 -19.38
N ASP A 113 12.86 -14.28 -20.30
CA ASP A 113 14.03 -13.77 -21.03
C ASP A 113 14.95 -12.87 -20.17
N SER A 114 14.64 -12.63 -18.89
CA SER A 114 15.36 -11.74 -17.96
C SER A 114 15.60 -10.34 -18.52
N LYS A 115 14.70 -9.87 -19.38
CA LYS A 115 14.73 -8.50 -19.92
C LYS A 115 13.89 -7.52 -19.12
N TYR A 116 12.80 -7.99 -18.51
CA TYR A 116 11.82 -7.11 -17.87
C TYR A 116 11.36 -7.64 -16.52
N VAL A 117 10.94 -6.71 -15.65
CA VAL A 117 10.19 -7.01 -14.43
C VAL A 117 8.81 -6.37 -14.50
N TYR A 118 7.80 -7.10 -14.08
CA TYR A 118 6.39 -6.72 -14.07
C TYR A 118 5.92 -6.54 -12.64
N VAL A 119 5.32 -5.39 -12.32
CA VAL A 119 4.89 -5.05 -10.95
C VAL A 119 3.44 -4.59 -10.97
N THR A 120 2.59 -5.28 -10.22
CA THR A 120 1.18 -4.91 -10.06
C THR A 120 0.99 -3.97 -8.89
N HIS A 121 0.22 -2.92 -9.08
CA HIS A 121 -0.04 -1.93 -8.04
C HIS A 121 -1.31 -1.12 -8.31
N ILE A 122 -1.69 -0.30 -7.34
CA ILE A 122 -2.67 0.76 -7.51
C ILE A 122 -1.94 2.03 -7.94
N LEU A 123 -2.55 2.81 -8.83
CA LEU A 123 -2.15 4.16 -9.19
C LEU A 123 -3.23 5.13 -8.68
N ALA A 124 -2.98 5.70 -7.51
CA ALA A 124 -3.89 6.61 -6.83
C ALA A 124 -3.86 8.00 -7.46
N ARG A 125 -5.03 8.57 -7.73
CA ARG A 125 -5.21 9.95 -8.23
C ARG A 125 -5.47 10.93 -7.08
N TYR A 126 -4.74 10.77 -5.99
CA TYR A 126 -4.90 11.45 -4.71
C TYR A 126 -4.81 12.99 -4.75
N LYS A 127 -4.28 13.56 -5.84
CA LYS A 127 -4.27 15.02 -6.11
C LYS A 127 -5.61 15.57 -6.61
N LYS A 128 -6.56 14.70 -6.94
CA LYS A 128 -7.89 15.06 -7.41
C LYS A 128 -8.91 14.86 -6.29
N PRO A 129 -9.93 15.74 -6.20
CA PRO A 129 -11.04 15.52 -5.29
C PRO A 129 -11.79 14.24 -5.64
N THR A 130 -12.24 13.49 -4.63
CA THR A 130 -12.98 12.23 -4.81
C THR A 130 -14.46 12.48 -5.15
N ARG A 131 -14.74 13.25 -6.21
CA ARG A 131 -16.08 13.74 -6.56
C ARG A 131 -16.89 12.81 -7.47
N TYR A 132 -16.18 12.07 -8.30
CA TYR A 132 -16.71 11.08 -9.25
C TYR A 132 -15.73 9.92 -9.26
N ILE A 133 -16.12 8.76 -9.77
CA ILE A 133 -15.30 7.55 -9.76
C ILE A 133 -15.02 6.99 -11.16
N GLU A 134 -15.85 7.36 -12.13
CA GLU A 134 -15.77 6.91 -13.50
C GLU A 134 -14.39 7.19 -14.09
N ARG A 135 -13.93 6.27 -14.94
CA ARG A 135 -12.61 6.36 -15.59
C ARG A 135 -11.45 6.44 -14.59
N GLY A 136 -11.61 5.78 -13.44
CA GLY A 136 -10.59 5.64 -12.41
C GLY A 136 -10.13 6.97 -11.83
N SER A 137 -11.06 7.92 -11.63
CA SER A 137 -10.75 9.26 -11.15
C SER A 137 -10.23 9.31 -9.71
N ILE A 138 -10.41 8.24 -8.93
CA ILE A 138 -9.90 8.09 -7.55
C ILE A 138 -8.69 7.14 -7.53
N ASN A 139 -8.90 5.88 -7.87
CA ASN A 139 -7.85 4.88 -8.01
C ASN A 139 -7.93 4.26 -9.41
N MET A 140 -6.75 3.98 -9.96
CA MET A 140 -6.58 3.16 -11.15
C MET A 140 -5.74 1.93 -10.78
N ASN A 141 -5.83 0.89 -11.60
CA ASN A 141 -5.15 -0.37 -11.39
C ASN A 141 -4.10 -0.55 -12.47
N ALA A 142 -2.85 -0.80 -12.08
CA ALA A 142 -1.72 -0.60 -12.96
C ALA A 142 -0.74 -1.77 -12.97
N LEU A 143 -0.01 -1.86 -14.06
CA LEU A 143 1.16 -2.71 -14.25
C LEU A 143 2.35 -1.83 -14.63
N SER A 144 3.38 -1.80 -13.79
CA SER A 144 4.66 -1.19 -14.11
C SER A 144 5.61 -2.21 -14.72
N ILE A 145 6.38 -1.77 -15.72
CA ILE A 145 7.34 -2.58 -16.48
C ILE A 145 8.70 -1.93 -16.31
N ILE A 146 9.63 -2.68 -15.74
CA ILE A 146 11.00 -2.25 -15.48
C ILE A 146 11.92 -2.96 -16.48
N ASP A 147 12.87 -2.22 -17.06
CA ASP A 147 13.94 -2.79 -17.86
C ASP A 147 15.08 -3.23 -16.94
N ILE A 148 15.46 -4.51 -17.02
CA ILE A 148 16.49 -5.10 -16.15
C ILE A 148 17.88 -4.62 -16.53
N VAL A 149 18.15 -4.36 -17.82
CA VAL A 149 19.48 -3.94 -18.28
C VAL A 149 19.72 -2.49 -17.89
N GLU A 150 18.70 -1.63 -18.07
CA GLU A 150 18.81 -0.22 -17.72
C GLU A 150 18.60 0.07 -16.23
N MET A 151 18.05 -0.90 -15.48
CA MET A 151 17.65 -0.76 -14.07
C MET A 151 16.70 0.42 -13.85
N LYS A 152 15.73 0.59 -14.76
CA LYS A 152 14.82 1.75 -14.79
C LYS A 152 13.39 1.35 -15.12
N LEU A 153 12.45 2.15 -14.65
CA LEU A 153 11.06 2.07 -15.09
C LEU A 153 10.99 2.37 -16.59
N LYS A 154 10.54 1.39 -17.37
CA LYS A 154 10.33 1.53 -18.82
C LYS A 154 8.98 2.16 -19.13
N SER A 155 7.92 1.68 -18.47
CA SER A 155 6.57 2.20 -18.66
C SER A 155 5.63 1.72 -17.55
N THR A 156 4.49 2.38 -17.40
CA THR A 156 3.37 1.93 -16.57
C THR A 156 2.11 1.97 -17.42
N VAL A 157 1.33 0.89 -17.39
CA VAL A 157 0.09 0.74 -18.17
C VAL A 157 -1.08 0.45 -17.24
N ILE A 158 -2.27 0.85 -17.67
CA ILE A 158 -3.50 0.68 -16.89
C ILE A 158 -4.18 -0.62 -17.26
N LEU A 159 -4.58 -1.34 -16.22
CA LEU A 159 -5.33 -2.59 -16.26
C LEU A 159 -6.85 -2.32 -16.19
N ASP A 160 -7.31 -1.09 -16.08
CA ASP A 160 -8.73 -0.79 -16.18
C ASP A 160 -9.19 -0.70 -17.64
N ASP A 161 -10.48 -0.97 -17.87
CA ASP A 161 -11.17 -0.66 -19.12
C ASP A 161 -11.92 0.68 -18.98
N ILE A 162 -12.38 1.29 -20.09
CA ILE A 162 -12.99 2.64 -20.09
C ILE A 162 -14.15 2.77 -19.08
N ASP A 163 -14.97 1.74 -18.98
CA ASP A 163 -16.23 1.69 -18.23
C ASP A 163 -16.20 0.63 -17.11
N ARG A 164 -15.03 0.05 -16.83
CA ARG A 164 -14.91 -1.03 -15.86
C ARG A 164 -13.50 -1.14 -15.27
N GLY A 165 -13.38 -0.88 -13.98
CA GLY A 165 -12.13 -1.08 -13.25
C GLY A 165 -11.71 -2.54 -13.13
N ALA A 166 -10.42 -2.77 -12.91
CA ALA A 166 -9.81 -4.06 -12.59
C ALA A 166 -9.18 -3.99 -11.19
N ALA A 167 -10.00 -3.58 -10.22
CA ALA A 167 -9.64 -3.28 -8.84
C ALA A 167 -8.71 -4.29 -8.17
N ASN A 168 -7.72 -3.73 -7.47
CA ASN A 168 -6.80 -4.43 -6.58
C ASN A 168 -6.05 -5.58 -7.28
N PRO A 169 -5.22 -5.26 -8.31
CA PRO A 169 -4.34 -6.27 -8.90
C PRO A 169 -3.38 -6.80 -7.82
N TRP A 170 -3.14 -8.10 -7.87
CA TRP A 170 -2.42 -8.83 -6.83
C TRP A 170 -1.25 -9.62 -7.42
N GLY A 171 -1.34 -10.94 -7.58
CA GLY A 171 -0.29 -11.74 -8.20
C GLY A 171 -0.11 -11.41 -9.68
N VAL A 172 1.13 -11.50 -10.14
CA VAL A 172 1.52 -11.46 -11.56
C VAL A 172 2.55 -12.56 -11.82
N ILE A 173 2.40 -13.29 -12.92
CA ILE A 173 3.39 -14.26 -13.41
C ILE A 173 3.46 -14.20 -14.95
N CYS A 174 4.60 -14.60 -15.51
CA CYS A 174 4.69 -14.96 -16.91
C CYS A 174 4.24 -16.42 -17.11
N SER A 175 3.71 -16.75 -18.29
CA SER A 175 3.63 -18.14 -18.74
C SER A 175 5.04 -18.73 -18.90
N ASP A 176 5.15 -20.06 -18.85
CA ASP A 176 6.45 -20.77 -18.93
C ASP A 176 7.20 -20.48 -20.24
N ASP A 177 6.45 -20.35 -21.35
CA ASP A 177 6.96 -19.95 -22.68
C ASP A 177 7.25 -18.43 -22.78
N GLY A 178 6.81 -17.65 -21.81
CA GLY A 178 6.94 -16.20 -21.79
C GLY A 178 6.09 -15.47 -22.83
N GLU A 179 5.06 -16.10 -23.41
CA GLU A 179 4.16 -15.44 -24.36
C GLU A 179 3.12 -14.55 -23.65
N PHE A 180 2.69 -14.93 -22.45
CA PHE A 180 1.60 -14.28 -21.72
C PHE A 180 2.03 -13.77 -20.35
N LEU A 181 1.33 -12.74 -19.88
CA LEU A 181 1.27 -12.34 -18.48
C LEU A 181 -0.09 -12.70 -17.91
N TYR A 182 -0.09 -13.27 -16.71
CA TYR A 182 -1.29 -13.57 -15.95
C TYR A 182 -1.32 -12.72 -14.69
N ILE A 183 -2.39 -11.96 -14.49
CA ILE A 183 -2.56 -11.06 -13.34
C ILE A 183 -3.87 -11.38 -12.64
N THR A 184 -3.84 -11.67 -11.35
CA THR A 184 -5.06 -11.76 -10.55
C THR A 184 -5.53 -10.38 -10.13
N HIS A 185 -6.84 -10.17 -10.16
CA HIS A 185 -7.51 -8.98 -9.63
C HIS A 185 -8.33 -9.40 -8.43
N ALA A 186 -7.81 -9.15 -7.23
CA ALA A 186 -8.45 -9.60 -6.00
C ALA A 186 -9.82 -8.94 -5.81
N GLY A 187 -9.93 -7.65 -6.13
CA GLY A 187 -11.14 -6.86 -5.97
C GLY A 187 -12.26 -7.26 -6.92
N THR A 188 -11.92 -7.58 -8.18
CA THR A 188 -12.91 -7.96 -9.22
C THR A 188 -13.00 -9.47 -9.47
N HIS A 189 -12.34 -10.27 -8.64
CA HIS A 189 -12.37 -11.73 -8.66
C HIS A 189 -12.06 -12.33 -10.05
N GLU A 190 -11.05 -11.79 -10.71
CA GLU A 190 -10.71 -12.08 -12.10
C GLU A 190 -9.22 -12.41 -12.29
N ILE A 191 -8.91 -12.98 -13.45
CA ILE A 191 -7.56 -13.05 -14.02
C ILE A 191 -7.54 -12.28 -15.33
N SER A 192 -6.55 -11.40 -15.51
CA SER A 192 -6.17 -10.87 -16.82
C SER A 192 -5.15 -11.80 -17.47
N ILE A 193 -5.40 -12.21 -18.71
CA ILE A 193 -4.44 -12.83 -19.63
C ILE A 193 -4.01 -11.77 -20.64
N ILE A 194 -2.73 -11.43 -20.68
CA ILE A 194 -2.18 -10.37 -21.54
C ILE A 194 -1.12 -10.96 -22.47
N ASP A 195 -1.23 -10.71 -23.77
CA ASP A 195 -0.20 -11.04 -24.76
C ASP A 195 1.02 -10.13 -24.56
N ARG A 196 2.11 -10.71 -24.06
CA ARG A 196 3.31 -9.98 -23.64
C ARG A 196 4.07 -9.41 -24.84
N GLY A 197 4.11 -10.13 -25.95
CA GLY A 197 4.76 -9.70 -27.18
C GLY A 197 4.06 -8.50 -27.81
N LYS A 198 2.73 -8.55 -27.92
CA LYS A 198 1.93 -7.42 -28.43
C LYS A 198 1.95 -6.23 -27.48
N LEU A 199 1.96 -6.47 -26.16
CA LEU A 199 2.15 -5.41 -25.15
C LEU A 199 3.42 -4.62 -25.41
N HIS A 200 4.58 -5.29 -25.51
CA HIS A 200 5.85 -4.63 -25.79
C HIS A 200 5.91 -3.97 -27.17
N THR A 201 5.31 -4.60 -28.19
CA THR A 201 5.21 -4.01 -29.53
C THR A 201 4.43 -2.69 -29.49
N LYS A 202 3.28 -2.67 -28.80
CA LYS A 202 2.44 -1.46 -28.65
C LYS A 202 3.17 -0.36 -27.86
N LEU A 203 3.86 -0.72 -26.78
CA LEU A 203 4.68 0.21 -25.99
C LEU A 203 5.78 0.85 -26.81
N ASN A 204 6.55 0.05 -27.53
CA ASN A 204 7.63 0.56 -28.38
C ASN A 204 7.05 1.51 -29.45
N ASN A 205 5.95 1.16 -30.10
CA ASN A 205 5.32 2.01 -31.11
C ASN A 205 4.83 3.35 -30.54
N ALA A 206 4.22 3.34 -29.35
CA ALA A 206 3.76 4.57 -28.69
C ALA A 206 4.91 5.51 -28.30
N LEU A 207 6.08 4.94 -27.98
CA LEU A 207 7.30 5.71 -27.73
C LEU A 207 7.89 6.29 -29.03
N TYR A 208 7.83 5.55 -30.15
CA TYR A 208 8.35 6.01 -31.45
C TYR A 208 7.47 7.05 -32.15
N SER A 209 6.15 7.01 -31.98
CA SER A 209 5.22 7.95 -32.65
C SER A 209 5.26 9.37 -32.09
N ASN A 210 5.91 9.59 -30.95
CA ASN A 210 6.02 10.90 -30.32
C ASN A 210 7.47 11.42 -30.42
N THR A 211 7.76 12.15 -31.50
CA THR A 211 9.07 12.77 -31.79
C THR A 211 9.37 14.04 -30.96
N THR A 212 8.73 14.19 -29.80
CA THR A 212 9.08 15.25 -28.83
C THR A 212 10.27 14.80 -27.98
N THR A 213 11.29 15.65 -27.87
CA THR A 213 12.55 15.42 -27.12
C THR A 213 12.38 15.24 -25.60
N ASP A 214 11.15 15.11 -25.10
CA ASP A 214 10.84 15.00 -23.68
C ASP A 214 10.09 13.68 -23.40
N ILE A 215 10.88 12.62 -23.16
CA ILE A 215 10.41 11.26 -22.84
C ILE A 215 9.44 11.27 -21.65
N THR A 216 9.57 12.23 -20.73
CA THR A 216 8.70 12.33 -19.53
C THR A 216 7.25 12.64 -19.88
N SER A 217 7.01 13.46 -20.91
CA SER A 217 5.66 13.85 -21.37
C SER A 217 4.90 12.72 -22.09
N VAL A 218 5.63 11.78 -22.71
CA VAL A 218 5.06 10.64 -23.45
C VAL A 218 4.66 9.51 -22.51
N VAL A 219 5.51 9.23 -21.52
CA VAL A 219 5.21 8.26 -20.45
C VAL A 219 3.94 8.69 -19.71
N ASP A 220 3.77 9.98 -19.40
CA ASP A 220 2.59 10.49 -18.66
C ASP A 220 1.27 10.38 -19.45
N ASN A 221 1.29 10.57 -20.78
CA ASN A 221 0.08 10.46 -21.61
C ASN A 221 -0.39 9.01 -21.80
N THR A 222 0.53 8.04 -21.82
CA THR A 222 0.18 6.61 -21.94
C THR A 222 -0.26 5.99 -20.61
N ILE A 223 0.23 6.51 -19.49
CA ILE A 223 -0.13 6.04 -18.14
C ILE A 223 -1.63 6.19 -17.86
N TYR A 224 -2.37 7.06 -18.54
CA TYR A 224 -3.81 7.24 -18.31
C TYR A 224 -4.69 6.75 -19.46
N ASP A 225 -4.12 6.05 -20.45
CA ASP A 225 -4.86 5.50 -21.59
C ASP A 225 -5.62 4.21 -21.22
N LEU A 226 -6.91 4.36 -20.90
CA LEU A 226 -7.83 3.24 -20.63
C LEU A 226 -8.10 2.34 -21.84
N THR A 227 -7.67 2.74 -23.05
CA THR A 227 -7.81 1.93 -24.27
C THR A 227 -6.57 1.07 -24.54
N PHE A 228 -5.51 1.25 -23.76
CA PHE A 228 -4.21 0.64 -24.02
C PHE A 228 -4.28 -0.89 -24.05
N MET A 229 -5.09 -1.50 -23.17
CA MET A 229 -5.26 -2.96 -23.09
C MET A 229 -6.17 -3.55 -24.17
N SER A 230 -6.85 -2.71 -24.95
CA SER A 230 -7.77 -3.17 -26.01
C SER A 230 -7.03 -4.03 -27.05
N GLY A 231 -7.57 -5.23 -27.30
CA GLY A 231 -6.99 -6.22 -28.22
C GLY A 231 -5.74 -6.95 -27.69
N LEU A 232 -5.22 -6.58 -26.52
CA LEU A 232 -4.05 -7.23 -25.90
C LEU A 232 -4.43 -8.23 -24.80
N ARG A 233 -5.65 -8.11 -24.27
CA ARG A 233 -6.02 -8.71 -23.00
C ARG A 233 -7.39 -9.36 -23.02
N GLN A 234 -7.51 -10.46 -22.28
CA GLN A 234 -8.77 -11.07 -21.89
C GLN A 234 -8.90 -11.08 -20.36
N ARG A 235 -10.06 -10.68 -19.83
CA ARG A 235 -10.40 -10.81 -18.40
C ARG A 235 -11.30 -12.02 -18.20
N ILE A 236 -10.98 -12.84 -17.21
CA ILE A 236 -11.67 -14.09 -16.92
C ILE A 236 -12.14 -14.05 -15.47
N ARG A 237 -13.47 -14.03 -15.27
CA ARG A 237 -14.07 -14.10 -13.94
C ARG A 237 -13.95 -15.51 -13.38
N LEU A 238 -13.47 -15.60 -12.15
CA LEU A 238 -13.33 -16.87 -11.43
C LEU A 238 -14.62 -17.28 -10.72
N LYS A 239 -14.65 -18.51 -10.19
CA LYS A 239 -15.81 -19.03 -9.43
C LYS A 239 -15.76 -18.62 -7.96
N GLY A 240 -14.56 -18.48 -7.40
CA GLY A 240 -14.33 -17.98 -6.05
C GLY A 240 -13.87 -16.52 -6.01
N ASN A 241 -13.69 -16.02 -4.79
CA ASN A 241 -13.50 -14.60 -4.50
C ASN A 241 -12.09 -14.31 -4.00
N GLY A 242 -11.59 -13.13 -4.34
CA GLY A 242 -10.27 -12.64 -3.90
C GLY A 242 -9.09 -13.47 -4.40
N PRO A 243 -8.94 -13.71 -5.71
CA PRO A 243 -7.74 -14.37 -6.24
C PRO A 243 -6.51 -13.52 -5.93
N ARG A 244 -5.50 -14.15 -5.34
CA ARG A 244 -4.24 -13.50 -4.94
C ARG A 244 -3.02 -14.20 -5.52
N GLY A 245 -2.59 -15.30 -4.90
CA GLY A 245 -1.51 -16.11 -5.43
C GLY A 245 -1.91 -16.72 -6.76
N ILE A 246 -0.97 -16.80 -7.70
CA ILE A 246 -1.19 -17.34 -9.03
C ILE A 246 0.02 -18.15 -9.48
N VAL A 247 -0.21 -19.30 -10.10
CA VAL A 247 0.81 -20.18 -10.67
C VAL A 247 0.28 -20.82 -11.96
N THR A 248 1.19 -21.28 -12.81
CA THR A 248 0.88 -22.07 -14.00
C THR A 248 1.41 -23.49 -13.86
N ALA A 249 0.64 -24.46 -14.33
CA ALA A 249 1.08 -25.85 -14.48
C ALA A 249 0.23 -26.54 -15.55
N ASP A 250 0.84 -27.40 -16.36
CA ASP A 250 0.14 -28.20 -17.39
C ASP A 250 -0.80 -27.39 -18.30
N LYS A 251 -0.34 -26.22 -18.76
CA LYS A 251 -1.13 -25.26 -19.59
C LYS A 251 -2.41 -24.75 -18.92
N LYS A 252 -2.49 -24.83 -17.59
CA LYS A 252 -3.57 -24.27 -16.78
C LYS A 252 -3.03 -23.18 -15.88
N ILE A 253 -3.91 -22.25 -15.55
CA ILE A 253 -3.66 -21.19 -14.58
C ILE A 253 -4.41 -21.55 -13.30
N PHE A 254 -3.71 -21.50 -12.17
CA PHE A 254 -4.27 -21.74 -10.85
C PHE A 254 -4.19 -20.46 -10.04
N ALA A 255 -5.31 -20.04 -9.45
CA ALA A 255 -5.37 -18.87 -8.59
C ALA A 255 -5.90 -19.26 -7.20
N ALA A 256 -5.23 -18.79 -6.15
CA ALA A 256 -5.68 -18.95 -4.78
C ALA A 256 -6.81 -17.97 -4.48
N GLU A 257 -8.05 -18.47 -4.42
CA GLU A 257 -9.27 -17.71 -4.16
C GLU A 257 -9.43 -17.51 -2.63
N TYR A 258 -8.69 -16.54 -2.10
CA TYR A 258 -8.44 -16.35 -0.66
C TYR A 258 -9.71 -16.27 0.21
N PHE A 259 -10.80 -15.72 -0.33
CA PHE A 259 -12.05 -15.55 0.41
C PHE A 259 -13.05 -16.70 0.24
N SER A 260 -12.81 -17.56 -0.75
CA SER A 260 -13.64 -18.74 -1.00
C SER A 260 -13.02 -20.02 -0.46
N ASP A 261 -11.79 -19.96 0.08
CA ASP A 261 -11.04 -21.12 0.58
C ASP A 261 -10.91 -22.21 -0.52
N SER A 262 -10.63 -21.77 -1.74
CA SER A 262 -10.61 -22.60 -2.95
C SER A 262 -9.47 -22.22 -3.92
N ILE A 263 -9.20 -23.10 -4.88
CA ILE A 263 -8.29 -22.86 -6.00
C ILE A 263 -9.10 -22.76 -7.28
N GLY A 264 -9.11 -21.57 -7.88
CA GLY A 264 -9.68 -21.33 -9.20
C GLY A 264 -8.74 -21.89 -10.28
N ILE A 265 -9.29 -22.59 -11.25
CA ILE A 265 -8.55 -23.22 -12.34
C ILE A 265 -9.09 -22.69 -13.66
N VAL A 266 -8.22 -22.11 -14.47
CA VAL A 266 -8.51 -21.68 -15.84
C VAL A 266 -7.72 -22.55 -16.80
N ALA A 267 -8.44 -23.27 -17.66
CA ALA A 267 -7.90 -23.99 -18.81
C ALA A 267 -8.42 -23.34 -20.10
N LEU A 268 -7.85 -23.70 -21.25
CA LEU A 268 -8.40 -23.35 -22.56
C LEU A 268 -9.05 -24.59 -23.18
N ASP A 269 -10.22 -24.42 -23.79
CA ASP A 269 -10.85 -25.46 -24.61
C ASP A 269 -10.17 -25.59 -25.99
N ILE A 270 -10.64 -26.52 -26.82
CA ILE A 270 -10.10 -26.76 -28.17
C ILE A 270 -10.26 -25.57 -29.12
N HIS A 271 -11.11 -24.60 -28.78
CA HIS A 271 -11.37 -23.37 -29.53
C HIS A 271 -10.66 -22.16 -28.91
N GLY A 272 -9.88 -22.34 -27.84
CA GLY A 272 -9.20 -21.27 -27.11
C GLY A 272 -10.09 -20.49 -26.16
N ASN A 273 -11.32 -20.94 -25.88
CA ASN A 273 -12.17 -20.31 -24.87
C ASN A 273 -11.76 -20.77 -23.46
N PRO A 274 -11.82 -19.87 -22.46
CA PRO A 274 -11.48 -20.25 -21.10
C PRO A 274 -12.55 -21.13 -20.45
N ILE A 275 -12.13 -22.28 -19.93
CA ILE A 275 -12.92 -23.15 -19.05
C ILE A 275 -12.51 -22.83 -17.61
N VAL A 276 -13.46 -22.35 -16.82
CA VAL A 276 -13.23 -21.94 -15.42
C VAL A 276 -13.89 -22.91 -14.47
N THR A 277 -13.10 -23.52 -13.60
CA THR A 277 -13.53 -24.40 -12.51
C THR A 277 -12.92 -23.94 -11.19
N SER A 278 -13.36 -24.49 -10.07
CA SER A 278 -12.75 -24.23 -8.76
C SER A 278 -12.79 -25.50 -7.91
N VAL A 279 -11.75 -25.68 -7.10
CA VAL A 279 -11.57 -26.82 -6.20
C VAL A 279 -11.48 -26.29 -4.77
N GLU A 280 -12.37 -26.74 -3.89
CA GLU A 280 -12.37 -26.37 -2.47
C GLU A 280 -11.14 -26.97 -1.75
N LEU A 281 -10.48 -26.19 -0.89
CA LEU A 281 -9.27 -26.62 -0.16
C LEU A 281 -9.56 -27.31 1.17
N GLY A 282 -10.83 -27.47 1.55
CA GLY A 282 -11.21 -28.12 2.80
C GLY A 282 -12.66 -27.88 3.18
N GLN A 283 -13.01 -28.18 4.44
CA GLN A 283 -14.34 -27.89 4.96
C GLN A 283 -14.58 -26.38 4.99
N THR A 284 -15.68 -25.95 4.39
CA THR A 284 -16.12 -24.55 4.41
C THR A 284 -16.49 -24.16 5.85
N ASN A 285 -15.67 -23.29 6.45
CA ASN A 285 -16.00 -22.72 7.76
C ASN A 285 -17.25 -21.82 7.65
N PRO A 286 -18.17 -21.85 8.63
CA PRO A 286 -19.30 -20.92 8.64
C PRO A 286 -18.80 -19.47 8.55
N LYS A 287 -19.29 -18.73 7.55
CA LYS A 287 -18.92 -17.32 7.35
C LYS A 287 -19.48 -16.47 8.48
N THR A 288 -18.67 -16.21 9.50
CA THR A 288 -18.99 -15.27 10.59
C THR A 288 -19.28 -13.89 9.99
N GLN A 289 -19.99 -13.03 10.74
CA GLN A 289 -20.25 -11.66 10.29
C GLN A 289 -18.95 -10.89 9.99
N ALA A 290 -17.91 -11.07 10.82
CA ALA A 290 -16.60 -10.48 10.59
C ALA A 290 -15.93 -11.01 9.31
N ARG A 291 -16.02 -12.32 9.01
CA ARG A 291 -15.49 -12.88 7.76
C ARG A 291 -16.23 -12.33 6.54
N LYS A 292 -17.57 -12.21 6.60
CA LYS A 292 -18.36 -11.56 5.54
C LYS A 292 -17.95 -10.10 5.36
N GLY A 293 -17.73 -9.38 6.46
CA GLY A 293 -17.24 -8.01 6.45
C GLY A 293 -15.87 -7.86 5.79
N GLU A 294 -14.94 -8.78 6.09
CA GLU A 294 -13.61 -8.81 5.46
C GLU A 294 -13.74 -8.99 3.95
N MET A 295 -14.62 -9.91 3.52
CA MET A 295 -14.91 -10.13 2.09
C MET A 295 -15.42 -8.84 1.44
N TYR A 296 -16.48 -8.23 1.98
CA TYR A 296 -17.07 -6.99 1.44
C TYR A 296 -16.09 -5.83 1.45
N PHE A 297 -15.23 -5.72 2.47
CA PHE A 297 -14.21 -4.68 2.54
C PHE A 297 -13.19 -4.74 1.39
N ASN A 298 -12.97 -5.93 0.83
CA ASN A 298 -12.04 -6.18 -0.27
C ASN A 298 -12.77 -6.36 -1.62
N ASP A 299 -14.10 -6.31 -1.66
CA ASP A 299 -14.91 -6.61 -2.83
C ASP A 299 -15.18 -5.32 -3.62
N ALA A 300 -14.69 -5.27 -4.85
CA ALA A 300 -14.93 -4.13 -5.73
C ALA A 300 -16.28 -4.22 -6.45
N ASP A 301 -17.00 -5.34 -6.41
CA ASP A 301 -18.37 -5.42 -6.92
C ASP A 301 -19.33 -4.50 -6.13
N LEU A 302 -18.92 -4.05 -4.93
CA LEU A 302 -19.60 -3.02 -4.13
C LEU A 302 -19.30 -1.58 -4.57
N CYS A 303 -18.46 -1.40 -5.59
CA CYS A 303 -18.13 -0.12 -6.17
C CYS A 303 -18.79 0.03 -7.53
N PHE A 304 -19.34 1.21 -7.82
CA PHE A 304 -19.79 1.54 -9.17
C PHE A 304 -18.67 1.22 -10.17
N GLN A 305 -18.99 0.41 -11.19
CA GLN A 305 -18.04 -0.04 -12.22
C GLN A 305 -16.75 -0.71 -11.70
N THR A 306 -16.71 -1.19 -10.46
CA THR A 306 -15.62 -2.02 -9.91
C THR A 306 -14.23 -1.38 -9.94
N TRP A 307 -14.15 -0.05 -9.78
CA TRP A 307 -12.89 0.70 -9.80
C TRP A 307 -11.97 0.43 -8.60
N GLN A 308 -12.57 0.22 -7.43
CA GLN A 308 -11.85 0.08 -6.16
C GLN A 308 -12.66 -0.67 -5.11
N SER A 309 -12.04 -0.99 -3.98
CA SER A 309 -12.68 -1.44 -2.75
C SER A 309 -12.21 -0.59 -1.57
N CYS A 310 -12.74 -0.80 -0.36
CA CYS A 310 -12.21 -0.13 0.84
C CYS A 310 -10.70 -0.43 1.02
N ALA A 311 -10.28 -1.65 0.68
CA ALA A 311 -8.88 -2.08 0.76
C ALA A 311 -7.93 -1.31 -0.18
N SER A 312 -8.44 -0.61 -1.20
CA SER A 312 -7.61 0.21 -2.10
C SER A 312 -6.95 1.39 -1.39
N CYS A 313 -7.67 2.06 -0.47
CA CYS A 313 -7.12 3.13 0.36
C CYS A 313 -6.74 2.63 1.76
N HIS A 314 -7.37 1.55 2.23
CA HIS A 314 -7.12 0.98 3.55
C HIS A 314 -6.57 -0.44 3.46
N PRO A 315 -5.33 -0.64 2.97
CA PRO A 315 -4.75 -1.97 2.84
C PRO A 315 -4.73 -2.64 4.22
N TYR A 316 -5.36 -3.81 4.33
CA TYR A 316 -5.51 -4.57 5.59
C TYR A 316 -6.20 -3.76 6.72
N GLY A 317 -7.10 -2.83 6.36
CA GLY A 317 -7.76 -1.93 7.32
C GLY A 317 -6.86 -0.82 7.87
N ARG A 318 -5.66 -0.63 7.30
CA ARG A 318 -4.70 0.38 7.76
C ARG A 318 -4.69 1.59 6.82
N SER A 319 -3.57 2.30 6.72
CA SER A 319 -3.42 3.50 5.91
C SER A 319 -2.56 3.18 4.69
N ASP A 320 -2.96 3.70 3.52
CA ASP A 320 -2.18 3.67 2.27
C ASP A 320 -1.04 4.70 2.24
N ALA A 321 -0.90 5.51 3.29
CA ALA A 321 0.06 6.61 3.41
C ALA A 321 -0.12 7.76 2.42
N LEU A 322 -1.31 7.90 1.83
CA LEU A 322 -1.66 9.00 0.94
C LEU A 322 -2.61 9.99 1.62
N ASN A 323 -2.74 11.16 0.99
CA ASN A 323 -3.69 12.19 1.40
C ASN A 323 -4.80 12.30 0.34
N TRP A 324 -6.06 12.25 0.78
CA TRP A 324 -7.22 12.30 -0.09
C TRP A 324 -8.05 13.55 0.18
N ASP A 325 -8.45 14.23 -0.89
CA ASP A 325 -9.34 15.38 -0.85
C ASP A 325 -10.80 14.89 -0.92
N LEU A 326 -11.38 14.69 0.26
CA LEU A 326 -12.73 14.17 0.43
C LEU A 326 -13.73 15.33 0.49
N LEU A 327 -14.95 15.12 -0.01
CA LEU A 327 -15.94 16.20 -0.08
C LEU A 327 -16.55 16.61 1.28
N ASN A 328 -16.26 15.88 2.34
CA ASN A 328 -16.88 16.08 3.66
C ASN A 328 -16.29 17.24 4.48
N ASP A 329 -15.16 17.80 4.07
CA ASP A 329 -14.53 18.96 4.70
C ASP A 329 -14.05 20.03 3.70
N GLY A 330 -14.72 20.08 2.54
CA GLY A 330 -14.49 21.04 1.46
C GLY A 330 -13.44 20.56 0.45
N VAL A 331 -13.41 21.20 -0.73
CA VAL A 331 -12.47 20.86 -1.80
C VAL A 331 -11.15 21.60 -1.60
N GLY A 332 -10.03 20.96 -1.93
CA GLY A 332 -8.68 21.48 -1.75
C GLY A 332 -8.15 21.27 -0.34
N ASN A 333 -8.71 20.30 0.39
CA ASN A 333 -8.40 20.02 1.78
C ASN A 333 -7.94 18.56 2.02
N PRO A 334 -6.88 18.09 1.35
CA PRO A 334 -6.49 16.69 1.42
C PRO A 334 -6.10 16.27 2.83
N LYS A 335 -6.72 15.19 3.32
CA LYS A 335 -6.44 14.58 4.62
C LYS A 335 -5.76 13.24 4.43
N LYS A 336 -4.80 12.96 5.30
CA LYS A 336 -4.16 11.65 5.37
C LYS A 336 -5.19 10.57 5.67
N THR A 337 -5.09 9.44 4.95
CA THR A 337 -5.84 8.24 5.27
C THR A 337 -5.57 7.77 6.70
N ARG A 338 -6.61 7.69 7.54
CA ARG A 338 -6.51 7.17 8.91
C ARG A 338 -6.52 5.64 8.90
N SER A 339 -5.81 5.01 9.84
CA SER A 339 -6.02 3.58 10.12
C SER A 339 -7.43 3.34 10.68
N MET A 340 -8.08 2.26 10.25
CA MET A 340 -9.38 1.82 10.76
C MET A 340 -9.24 0.88 11.98
N LEU A 341 -8.00 0.62 12.44
CA LEU A 341 -7.77 -0.16 13.65
C LEU A 341 -8.31 0.60 14.86
N LEU A 342 -9.11 -0.09 15.68
CA LEU A 342 -9.71 0.43 16.92
C LEU A 342 -10.62 1.66 16.73
N SER A 343 -10.94 2.06 15.50
CA SER A 343 -11.73 3.27 15.23
C SER A 343 -13.16 3.20 15.77
N HIS A 344 -13.76 2.00 15.81
CA HIS A 344 -15.06 1.77 16.48
C HIS A 344 -15.01 1.95 18.00
N GLN A 345 -13.83 1.92 18.62
CA GLN A 345 -13.62 2.14 20.05
C GLN A 345 -13.19 3.59 20.35
N THR A 346 -12.88 4.38 19.31
CA THR A 346 -12.35 5.75 19.46
C THR A 346 -13.11 6.75 18.59
N PRO A 347 -14.42 6.98 18.85
CA PRO A 347 -15.15 8.05 18.20
C PRO A 347 -14.67 9.44 18.70
N PRO A 348 -14.87 10.52 17.93
CA PRO A 348 -15.48 10.58 16.59
C PRO A 348 -14.54 10.11 15.47
N ALA A 349 -15.10 9.83 14.29
CA ALA A 349 -14.31 9.43 13.13
C ALA A 349 -13.87 10.63 12.26
N MET A 350 -12.80 10.42 11.48
CA MET A 350 -12.05 11.44 10.72
C MET A 350 -11.24 12.37 11.63
N ILE A 351 -10.24 13.06 11.07
CA ILE A 351 -9.30 13.87 11.87
C ILE A 351 -9.92 15.15 12.44
N THR A 352 -10.93 15.70 11.76
CA THR A 352 -11.74 16.81 12.26
C THR A 352 -12.88 16.34 13.16
N GLY A 353 -13.07 15.03 13.32
CA GLY A 353 -14.20 14.43 14.02
C GLY A 353 -15.55 14.85 13.45
N VAL A 354 -15.65 14.93 12.10
CA VAL A 354 -16.88 15.35 11.38
C VAL A 354 -17.95 14.25 11.38
N ARG A 355 -17.59 12.99 11.66
CA ARG A 355 -18.54 11.89 11.78
C ARG A 355 -18.63 11.40 13.22
N PRO A 356 -19.85 11.18 13.76
CA PRO A 356 -20.01 10.84 15.16
C PRO A 356 -19.45 9.45 15.50
N SER A 357 -19.48 8.51 14.56
CA SER A 357 -18.94 7.15 14.76
C SER A 357 -18.22 6.61 13.52
N THR A 358 -17.53 5.48 13.67
CA THR A 358 -16.95 4.75 12.53
C THR A 358 -18.03 4.06 11.71
N GLU A 359 -19.12 3.61 12.34
CA GLU A 359 -20.31 3.12 11.66
C GLU A 359 -20.82 4.13 10.61
N ASP A 360 -20.94 5.41 10.99
CA ASP A 360 -21.33 6.48 10.03
C ASP A 360 -20.29 6.64 8.92
N ALA A 361 -19.00 6.49 9.24
CA ALA A 361 -17.94 6.57 8.25
C ALA A 361 -17.97 5.42 7.24
N VAL A 362 -18.31 4.19 7.67
CA VAL A 362 -18.46 3.03 6.77
C VAL A 362 -19.60 3.27 5.78
N ARG A 363 -20.77 3.72 6.26
CA ARG A 363 -21.94 4.00 5.41
C ARG A 363 -21.64 5.09 4.39
N SER A 364 -21.03 6.19 4.83
CA SER A 364 -20.60 7.25 3.92
C SER A 364 -19.49 6.85 2.96
N GLY A 365 -18.61 5.91 3.34
CA GLY A 365 -17.60 5.35 2.45
C GLY A 365 -18.24 4.58 1.30
N ILE A 366 -19.25 3.76 1.60
CA ILE A 366 -20.01 3.03 0.58
C ILE A 366 -20.71 4.02 -0.37
N GLU A 367 -21.42 4.99 0.19
CA GLU A 367 -22.21 5.94 -0.60
C GLU A 367 -21.33 6.88 -1.44
N HIS A 368 -20.32 7.52 -0.85
CA HIS A 368 -19.60 8.62 -1.48
C HIS A 368 -18.22 8.25 -2.03
N ILE A 369 -17.67 7.09 -1.66
CA ILE A 369 -16.36 6.63 -2.14
C ILE A 369 -16.49 5.40 -3.04
N LEU A 370 -17.44 4.51 -2.77
CA LEU A 370 -17.77 3.41 -3.67
C LEU A 370 -18.90 3.76 -4.65
N PHE A 371 -19.57 4.91 -4.47
CA PHE A 371 -20.65 5.40 -5.34
C PHE A 371 -21.78 4.37 -5.49
N GLN A 372 -22.14 3.72 -4.39
CA GLN A 372 -23.11 2.64 -4.39
C GLN A 372 -24.07 2.74 -3.22
N GLU A 373 -25.31 2.30 -3.44
CA GLU A 373 -26.26 2.00 -2.37
C GLU A 373 -26.31 0.49 -2.17
N CYS A 374 -26.03 0.02 -0.96
CA CYS A 374 -26.07 -1.40 -0.62
C CYS A 374 -27.03 -1.66 0.54
N PRO A 375 -27.55 -2.89 0.69
CA PRO A 375 -28.32 -3.25 1.87
C PRO A 375 -27.51 -3.04 3.15
N GLU A 376 -28.12 -2.48 4.19
CA GLU A 376 -27.47 -2.16 5.48
C GLU A 376 -26.67 -3.34 6.08
N SER A 377 -27.10 -4.57 5.82
CA SER A 377 -26.38 -5.79 6.23
C SER A 377 -24.92 -5.87 5.76
N TYR A 378 -24.55 -5.21 4.65
CA TYR A 378 -23.18 -5.15 4.15
C TYR A 378 -22.34 -4.23 5.03
N ALA A 379 -22.84 -3.02 5.33
CA ALA A 379 -22.20 -2.07 6.23
C ALA A 379 -22.03 -2.67 7.64
N VAL A 380 -23.06 -3.33 8.16
CA VAL A 380 -23.00 -4.02 9.46
C VAL A 380 -21.96 -5.14 9.49
N ALA A 381 -21.81 -5.90 8.40
CA ALA A 381 -20.77 -6.91 8.30
C ALA A 381 -19.38 -6.27 8.26
N ILE A 382 -19.18 -5.19 7.49
CA ILE A 382 -17.92 -4.42 7.46
C ILE A 382 -17.60 -3.86 8.85
N ASP A 383 -18.58 -3.32 9.57
CA ASP A 383 -18.43 -2.88 10.96
C ASP A 383 -17.95 -4.03 11.86
N ALA A 384 -18.51 -5.25 11.70
CA ALA A 384 -18.07 -6.43 12.45
C ALA A 384 -16.62 -6.83 12.13
N TYR A 385 -16.19 -6.70 10.87
CA TYR A 385 -14.80 -6.91 10.48
C TYR A 385 -13.86 -5.90 11.12
N LEU A 386 -14.17 -4.61 11.02
CA LEU A 386 -13.35 -3.54 11.58
C LEU A 386 -13.24 -3.64 13.11
N LYS A 387 -14.33 -4.01 13.80
CA LYS A 387 -14.33 -4.33 15.24
C LYS A 387 -13.47 -5.55 15.59
N SER A 388 -13.28 -6.47 14.65
CA SER A 388 -12.47 -7.69 14.87
C SER A 388 -10.97 -7.49 14.69
N LEU A 389 -10.54 -6.39 14.06
CA LEU A 389 -9.13 -6.10 13.79
C LEU A 389 -8.30 -6.16 15.08
N LYS A 390 -7.13 -6.81 14.97
CA LYS A 390 -6.17 -6.95 16.06
C LYS A 390 -4.96 -6.07 15.84
N VAL A 391 -4.40 -5.61 16.95
CA VAL A 391 -3.14 -4.89 17.00
C VAL A 391 -2.01 -5.87 16.65
N VAL A 392 -1.11 -5.43 15.77
CA VAL A 392 0.14 -6.10 15.46
C VAL A 392 1.23 -5.55 16.39
N PRO A 393 2.00 -6.42 17.07
CA PRO A 393 3.12 -5.97 17.90
C PRO A 393 4.09 -5.08 17.13
N SER A 394 4.56 -4.01 17.76
CA SER A 394 5.54 -3.12 17.14
C SER A 394 6.89 -3.84 16.92
N PRO A 395 7.53 -3.65 15.75
CA PRO A 395 8.87 -4.17 15.47
C PRO A 395 9.96 -3.50 16.32
N TYR A 396 9.65 -2.38 17.00
CA TYR A 396 10.54 -1.70 17.94
C TYR A 396 10.57 -2.36 19.34
N LEU A 397 9.77 -3.40 19.55
CA LEU A 397 9.81 -4.20 20.77
C LEU A 397 10.94 -5.23 20.70
N VAL A 398 11.69 -5.36 21.79
CA VAL A 398 12.73 -6.38 21.96
C VAL A 398 12.12 -7.54 22.73
N ASN A 399 11.91 -8.68 22.06
CA ASN A 399 11.25 -9.87 22.63
C ASN A 399 9.88 -9.54 23.27
N GLY A 400 9.08 -8.74 22.56
CA GLY A 400 7.75 -8.30 23.01
C GLY A 400 7.76 -7.29 24.17
N LYS A 401 8.91 -6.70 24.50
CA LYS A 401 9.06 -5.74 25.61
C LYS A 401 9.74 -4.46 25.14
N LEU A 402 9.50 -3.37 25.88
CA LEU A 402 10.21 -2.10 25.68
C LEU A 402 11.72 -2.30 25.80
N SER A 403 12.46 -1.75 24.84
CA SER A 403 13.92 -1.64 24.89
C SER A 403 14.39 -0.78 26.09
N ARG A 404 15.70 -0.71 26.32
CA ARG A 404 16.27 0.20 27.34
C ARG A 404 16.00 1.67 27.01
N ASN A 405 16.05 2.03 25.74
CA ASN A 405 15.81 3.39 25.25
C ASN A 405 14.33 3.76 25.35
N ALA A 406 13.43 2.90 24.86
CA ALA A 406 11.98 3.09 24.97
C ALA A 406 11.52 3.18 26.44
N LYS A 407 12.17 2.49 27.39
CA LYS A 407 11.90 2.68 28.84
C LYS A 407 12.27 4.07 29.35
N ARG A 408 13.35 4.69 28.84
CA ARG A 408 13.70 6.08 29.14
C ARG A 408 12.74 7.03 28.43
N GLY A 409 12.46 6.78 27.16
CA GLY A 409 11.46 7.48 26.35
C GLY A 409 10.10 7.57 27.01
N ARG A 410 9.61 6.48 27.60
CA ARG A 410 8.34 6.46 28.36
C ARG A 410 8.33 7.45 29.53
N LYS A 411 9.47 7.69 30.19
CA LYS A 411 9.56 8.69 31.26
C LYS A 411 9.54 10.10 30.68
N ILE A 412 10.25 10.31 29.56
CA ILE A 412 10.27 11.59 28.83
C ILE A 412 8.87 11.92 28.32
N PHE A 413 8.16 10.96 27.74
CA PHE A 413 6.77 11.08 27.28
C PHE A 413 5.85 11.67 28.37
N LYS A 414 6.03 11.21 29.61
CA LYS A 414 5.28 11.76 30.75
C LYS A 414 5.76 13.17 31.14
N LYS A 415 7.08 13.38 31.20
CA LYS A 415 7.67 14.67 31.59
C LYS A 415 7.37 15.79 30.57
N SER A 416 7.24 15.45 29.30
CA SER A 416 6.90 16.37 28.21
C SER A 416 5.40 16.64 28.06
N GLY A 417 4.55 16.07 28.95
CA GLY A 417 3.10 16.27 28.96
C GLY A 417 2.33 15.47 27.90
N CYS A 418 2.99 14.59 27.14
CA CYS A 418 2.33 13.85 26.05
C CYS A 418 1.18 12.97 26.55
N ASN A 419 1.27 12.46 27.78
CA ASN A 419 0.24 11.60 28.38
C ASN A 419 -1.04 12.35 28.80
N GLU A 420 -1.10 13.67 28.70
CA GLU A 420 -2.31 14.45 29.00
C GLU A 420 -3.37 14.23 27.91
N CYS A 421 -2.96 14.26 26.64
CA CYS A 421 -3.83 13.96 25.50
C CYS A 421 -3.72 12.51 25.04
N HIS A 422 -2.58 11.85 25.27
CA HIS A 422 -2.34 10.44 24.89
C HIS A 422 -2.16 9.50 26.10
N PRO A 423 -3.17 9.35 26.98
CA PRO A 423 -3.10 8.41 28.10
C PRO A 423 -3.26 6.94 27.64
N PRO A 424 -2.59 5.98 28.30
CA PRO A 424 -2.84 4.55 28.06
C PRO A 424 -4.28 4.16 28.45
N PRO A 425 -4.84 3.07 27.90
CA PRO A 425 -4.17 2.05 27.09
C PRO A 425 -4.17 2.32 25.58
N LEU A 426 -5.08 3.16 25.07
CA LEU A 426 -5.21 3.45 23.64
C LEU A 426 -4.32 4.62 23.17
N TYR A 427 -3.71 5.33 24.12
CA TYR A 427 -2.91 6.54 23.85
C TYR A 427 -3.72 7.59 23.09
N THR A 428 -4.94 7.83 23.57
CA THR A 428 -5.85 8.91 23.18
C THR A 428 -6.81 9.16 24.33
N ASP A 429 -7.20 10.40 24.54
CA ASP A 429 -8.24 10.79 25.50
C ASP A 429 -9.60 11.08 24.83
N LEU A 430 -9.69 10.84 23.51
CA LEU A 430 -10.87 11.08 22.67
C LEU A 430 -11.34 12.53 22.61
N LYS A 431 -10.46 13.49 22.91
CA LYS A 431 -10.77 14.93 22.80
C LYS A 431 -10.09 15.57 21.61
N LYS A 432 -10.54 16.78 21.31
CA LYS A 432 -9.98 17.62 20.25
C LYS A 432 -9.10 18.73 20.84
N TYR A 433 -7.93 18.94 20.25
CA TYR A 433 -7.00 19.99 20.66
C TYR A 433 -6.45 20.77 19.47
N ASP A 434 -6.25 22.08 19.64
CA ASP A 434 -5.45 22.90 18.72
C ASP A 434 -3.99 22.89 19.18
N VAL A 435 -3.23 21.96 18.61
CA VAL A 435 -1.78 21.82 18.81
C VAL A 435 -0.96 22.69 17.85
N GLY A 436 -1.58 23.68 17.19
CA GLY A 436 -0.92 24.63 16.30
C GLY A 436 -0.53 24.06 14.93
N THR A 437 -1.09 22.92 14.55
CA THR A 437 -0.77 22.23 13.29
C THR A 437 -1.68 22.62 12.13
N GLY A 438 -2.86 23.21 12.39
CA GLY A 438 -3.80 23.66 11.37
C GLY A 438 -3.21 24.68 10.38
N ARG A 439 -3.48 24.49 9.09
CA ARG A 439 -3.10 25.40 7.99
C ARG A 439 -4.32 25.75 7.14
N GLY A 440 -4.23 26.80 6.33
CA GLY A 440 -5.29 27.18 5.39
C GLY A 440 -6.65 27.29 6.08
N ASN A 441 -7.63 26.53 5.58
CA ASN A 441 -8.99 26.49 6.09
C ASN A 441 -9.09 25.84 7.49
N GLU A 442 -8.07 25.11 7.93
CA GLU A 442 -8.02 24.50 9.27
C GLU A 442 -7.20 25.29 10.27
N LYS A 443 -6.80 26.52 9.93
CA LYS A 443 -6.04 27.36 10.85
C LYS A 443 -6.84 27.57 12.15
N ASN A 444 -6.20 27.29 13.29
CA ASN A 444 -6.79 27.37 14.63
C ASN A 444 -7.94 26.37 14.90
N LEU A 445 -8.11 25.34 14.07
CA LEU A 445 -9.04 24.25 14.37
C LEU A 445 -8.41 23.24 15.35
N SER A 446 -9.27 22.70 16.21
CA SER A 446 -8.94 21.55 17.04
C SER A 446 -9.16 20.25 16.27
N PHE A 447 -8.20 19.33 16.34
CA PHE A 447 -8.27 18.02 15.71
C PHE A 447 -8.50 16.92 16.75
N ASP A 448 -9.21 15.87 16.36
CA ASP A 448 -9.33 14.65 17.17
C ASP A 448 -7.95 14.09 17.50
N THR A 449 -7.73 13.71 18.75
CA THR A 449 -6.46 13.12 19.21
C THR A 449 -6.39 11.67 18.75
N PRO A 450 -5.55 11.33 17.73
CA PRO A 450 -5.50 9.96 17.24
C PRO A 450 -4.87 9.03 18.27
N ILE A 451 -5.20 7.73 18.18
CA ILE A 451 -4.46 6.69 18.90
C ILE A 451 -2.99 6.68 18.48
N LEU A 452 -2.11 6.30 19.40
CA LEU A 452 -0.69 6.04 19.07
C LEU A 452 -0.39 4.54 18.88
N ILE A 453 -1.37 3.66 19.06
CA ILE A 453 -1.22 2.22 18.82
C ILE A 453 -0.97 1.96 17.32
N GLU A 454 0.03 1.16 17.00
CA GLU A 454 0.53 0.93 15.62
C GLU A 454 1.07 2.20 14.92
N ILE A 455 1.41 3.27 15.64
CA ILE A 455 1.87 4.51 14.99
C ILE A 455 3.11 4.29 14.10
N TRP A 456 3.95 3.31 14.43
CA TRP A 456 5.18 2.93 13.71
C TRP A 456 5.01 2.63 12.22
N ARG A 457 3.81 2.27 11.78
CA ARG A 457 3.52 1.98 10.35
C ARG A 457 2.64 3.01 9.67
N THR A 458 2.24 4.06 10.38
CA THR A 458 1.26 5.01 9.87
C THR A 458 1.87 6.24 9.24
N ALA A 459 3.20 6.35 9.12
CA ALA A 459 3.83 7.49 8.43
C ALA A 459 3.20 7.75 7.03
N PRO A 460 3.23 8.99 6.51
CA PRO A 460 3.65 10.21 7.20
C PRO A 460 2.67 10.61 8.32
N TYR A 461 3.03 11.58 9.15
CA TYR A 461 2.31 12.00 10.34
C TYR A 461 1.65 13.37 10.17
N LEU A 462 0.84 13.75 11.17
CA LEU A 462 -0.11 14.86 11.16
C LEU A 462 -1.30 14.64 10.22
N TYR A 463 -2.31 15.51 10.33
CA TYR A 463 -3.60 15.34 9.66
C TYR A 463 -3.50 15.35 8.12
N ASP A 464 -2.47 16.01 7.60
CA ASP A 464 -2.20 16.20 6.18
C ASP A 464 -0.90 15.51 5.75
N GLY A 465 -0.33 14.63 6.58
CA GLY A 465 0.85 13.84 6.18
C GLY A 465 2.10 14.68 5.87
N ARG A 466 2.19 15.94 6.34
CA ARG A 466 3.35 16.80 6.05
C ARG A 466 4.63 16.35 6.75
N ALA A 467 4.51 15.70 7.92
CA ALA A 467 5.65 15.26 8.71
C ALA A 467 6.07 13.85 8.31
N GLN A 468 7.26 13.64 7.77
CA GLN A 468 7.71 12.31 7.33
C GLN A 468 8.14 11.44 8.51
N SER A 469 8.61 12.06 9.59
CA SER A 469 9.09 11.38 10.80
C SER A 469 8.43 11.91 12.07
N LEU A 470 8.46 11.11 13.13
CA LEU A 470 8.09 11.59 14.48
C LEU A 470 9.07 12.65 15.00
N TYR A 471 10.32 12.63 14.52
CA TYR A 471 11.28 13.68 14.79
C TYR A 471 10.79 15.04 14.29
N GLU A 472 10.31 15.13 13.05
CA GLU A 472 9.73 16.35 12.51
C GLU A 472 8.47 16.79 13.25
N VAL A 473 7.61 15.84 13.67
CA VAL A 473 6.42 16.15 14.50
C VAL A 473 6.83 16.89 15.77
N MET A 474 7.91 16.46 16.42
CA MET A 474 8.37 17.00 17.71
C MET A 474 9.31 18.20 17.58
N THR A 475 9.82 18.50 16.38
CA THR A 475 10.76 19.59 16.13
C THR A 475 10.17 20.60 15.15
N THR A 476 10.33 20.36 13.84
CA THR A 476 9.90 21.24 12.75
C THR A 476 8.44 21.68 12.88
N TYR A 477 7.55 20.77 13.27
CA TYR A 477 6.11 21.01 13.33
C TYR A 477 5.56 21.21 14.74
N ASN A 478 6.40 21.19 15.79
CA ASN A 478 6.01 21.52 17.16
C ASN A 478 6.32 23.00 17.51
N ARG A 479 5.64 23.93 16.83
CA ARG A 479 5.91 25.36 17.01
C ARG A 479 5.47 25.82 18.40
N ARG A 480 6.41 26.40 19.17
CA ARG A 480 6.19 26.93 20.53
C ARG A 480 5.70 25.86 21.52
N ASP A 481 6.13 24.61 21.35
CA ASP A 481 5.78 23.50 22.25
C ASP A 481 4.26 23.28 22.42
N ARG A 482 3.47 23.58 21.37
CA ARG A 482 2.01 23.39 21.39
C ARG A 482 1.58 21.93 21.28
N HIS A 483 2.49 21.02 20.94
CA HIS A 483 2.28 19.59 20.80
C HIS A 483 3.21 18.81 21.75
N GLY A 484 3.11 19.11 23.04
CA GLY A 484 4.04 18.64 24.07
C GLY A 484 5.30 19.52 24.16
N VAL A 485 5.96 19.51 25.32
CA VAL A 485 7.14 20.33 25.57
C VAL A 485 8.40 19.53 25.24
N THR A 486 8.98 19.80 24.06
CA THR A 486 10.13 19.04 23.51
C THR A 486 11.33 19.93 23.19
N SER A 487 11.19 21.26 23.15
CA SER A 487 12.26 22.20 22.81
C SER A 487 13.51 22.13 23.69
N HIS A 488 13.38 21.61 24.92
CA HIS A 488 14.48 21.44 25.88
C HIS A 488 15.19 20.10 25.78
N LEU A 489 14.67 19.15 24.99
CA LEU A 489 15.23 17.81 24.85
C LEU A 489 16.43 17.83 23.92
N ASN A 490 17.51 17.15 24.30
CA ASN A 490 18.62 16.92 23.37
C ASN A 490 18.29 15.76 22.39
N TYR A 491 19.13 15.59 21.37
CA TYR A 491 18.96 14.57 20.33
C TYR A 491 18.74 13.15 20.87
N LYS A 492 19.49 12.75 21.91
CA LYS A 492 19.38 11.41 22.51
C LYS A 492 18.06 11.23 23.26
N GLU A 493 17.64 12.24 24.02
CA GLU A 493 16.35 12.22 24.73
C GLU A 493 15.17 12.17 23.76
N LEU A 494 15.27 12.92 22.66
CA LEU A 494 14.27 12.93 21.60
C LEU A 494 14.17 11.57 20.91
N ASN A 495 15.29 10.92 20.58
CA ASN A 495 15.28 9.57 20.02
C ASN A 495 14.76 8.52 21.00
N ASP A 496 15.09 8.62 22.29
CA ASP A 496 14.50 7.74 23.31
C ASP A 496 12.96 7.87 23.34
N LEU A 497 12.44 9.11 23.30
CA LEU A 497 11.00 9.41 23.23
C LEU A 497 10.35 8.83 21.96
N ILE A 498 10.97 9.03 20.80
CA ILE A 498 10.50 8.50 19.52
C ILE A 498 10.48 6.98 19.56
N GLU A 499 11.53 6.31 20.05
CA GLU A 499 11.58 4.85 20.16
C GLU A 499 10.48 4.31 21.08
N PHE A 500 10.12 5.03 22.15
CA PHE A 500 8.95 4.69 22.95
C PHE A 500 7.65 4.79 22.15
N ILE A 501 7.41 5.89 21.43
CA ILE A 501 6.17 6.07 20.66
C ILE A 501 6.07 5.02 19.55
N LEU A 502 7.18 4.72 18.85
CA LEU A 502 7.23 3.67 17.84
C LEU A 502 7.00 2.28 18.42
N SER A 503 7.28 2.05 19.71
CA SER A 503 7.03 0.77 20.38
C SER A 503 5.56 0.50 20.73
N LEU A 504 4.66 1.46 20.47
CA LEU A 504 3.22 1.40 20.82
C LEU A 504 2.35 0.67 19.80
#